data_AF-A0A7X5IL60-F1
#
_entry.id   AF-A0A7X5IL60-F1
#
_cell.length_a   1.000
_cell.length_b   1.000
_cell.length_c   1.000
_cell.angle_alpha   90.00
_cell.angle_beta   90.00
_cell.angle_gamma   90.00
#
_symmetry.space_group_name_H-M   'P 1'
#
loop_
_entity.id
_entity.type
_entity.pdbx_description
1 polymer ?
#
loop_
_entity_poly.entity_id
_entity_poly.type
_entity_poly.pdbx_seq_one_letter_code
_entity_poly.pdbx_strand_id
1 'polypeptide(L)'
;MALLSGCIYVRPKGVMQIIEPCRSYDAKIKLNKKTSYLVGIDQSTSCTGIFLLDKTATFWILIDFKRDDPNKELFFRDLEGFLRELLDGVRVTLVVHEEPIPSTIAPTAHAVLSDLRGRLRSWIARNPAMENAELHSIYPQTWKSRVLDKAELAGRGLKPKSVFNSKFKMATELCRIYPFFDSYRCRRFSTDFDAFDALGILMGYLKYSHNEKGQRKICGTIEKRHKTIVGYAYVDKNSLSFPGTVDEKLGILRYSLIPAVLSFNAEYSVAQNIKMASSNWNFVVTVLPDKYLQPLMWQFDFKEDKGKVMVLFIFKKSYLRMYNSVEAICELFPMHEEV
;
A
#
# COMPACT_ATOMS: atom_id res chain seq x y z
N MET A 1 12.44 21.73 20.30
CA MET A 1 12.98 21.19 19.03
C MET A 1 12.71 19.69 18.93
N ALA A 2 12.88 19.04 17.79
CA ALA A 2 12.72 17.57 17.70
C ALA A 2 14.03 16.80 17.92
N LEU A 3 13.92 15.63 18.57
CA LEU A 3 14.97 14.64 18.70
C LEU A 3 14.72 13.49 17.73
N LEU A 4 15.79 12.86 17.25
CA LEU A 4 15.73 11.69 16.40
C LEU A 4 16.64 10.59 16.95
N SER A 5 16.19 9.35 16.81
CA SER A 5 17.00 8.14 16.94
C SER A 5 16.56 7.16 15.87
N GLY A 6 17.41 6.19 15.54
CA GLY A 6 17.06 5.25 14.48
C GLY A 6 18.10 4.17 14.26
N CYS A 7 17.88 3.40 13.20
CA CYS A 7 18.86 2.44 12.72
C CYS A 7 18.78 2.25 11.21
N ILE A 8 19.91 1.88 10.62
CA ILE A 8 20.08 1.60 9.19
C ILE A 8 20.63 0.20 9.04
N TYR A 9 19.90 -0.67 8.35
CA TYR A 9 20.35 -2.00 7.99
C TYR A 9 20.70 -2.09 6.51
N VAL A 10 21.90 -2.60 6.23
CA VAL A 10 22.42 -2.81 4.87
C VAL A 10 22.54 -4.31 4.62
N ARG A 11 21.52 -4.90 3.97
CA ARG A 11 21.37 -6.35 3.78
C ARG A 11 22.59 -7.01 3.12
N PRO A 12 23.19 -6.47 2.04
CA PRO A 12 24.36 -7.12 1.42
C PRO A 12 25.57 -7.23 2.36
N LYS A 13 25.66 -6.34 3.36
CA LYS A 13 26.76 -6.33 4.33
C LYS A 13 26.40 -7.06 5.63
N GLY A 14 25.12 -7.32 5.88
CA GLY A 14 24.63 -7.81 7.17
C GLY A 14 24.88 -6.84 8.34
N VAL A 15 25.13 -5.55 8.05
CA VAL A 15 25.51 -4.55 9.06
C VAL A 15 24.30 -3.73 9.47
N MET A 16 24.13 -3.58 10.78
CA MET A 16 23.22 -2.62 11.40
C MET A 16 24.02 -1.45 11.97
N GLN A 17 23.69 -0.24 11.54
CA GLN A 17 24.20 1.01 12.11
C GLN A 17 23.12 1.65 12.96
N ILE A 18 23.41 1.94 14.23
CA ILE A 18 22.52 2.70 15.10
C ILE A 18 22.79 4.20 14.91
N ILE A 19 21.71 4.97 14.84
CA ILE A 19 21.72 6.42 14.91
C ILE A 19 21.40 6.76 16.36
N GLU A 20 22.44 7.17 17.10
CA GLU A 20 22.26 7.57 18.50
C GLU A 20 21.36 8.81 18.60
N PRO A 21 20.65 8.98 19.73
CA PRO A 21 19.78 10.14 19.95
C PRO A 21 20.49 11.47 19.69
N CYS A 22 19.98 12.24 18.73
CA CYS A 22 20.51 13.57 18.41
C CYS A 22 19.38 14.53 18.02
N ARG A 23 19.73 15.81 17.87
CA ARG A 23 18.78 16.80 17.33
C ARG A 23 18.56 16.52 15.85
N SER A 24 17.34 16.75 15.37
CA SER A 24 16.97 16.39 13.99
C SER A 24 17.90 16.97 12.91
N TYR A 25 18.43 18.18 13.08
CA TYR A 25 19.37 18.80 12.13
C TYR A 25 20.81 18.28 12.21
N ASP A 26 21.18 17.58 13.29
CA ASP A 26 22.49 16.96 13.43
C ASP A 26 22.53 15.57 12.75
N ALA A 27 21.36 15.05 12.36
CA ALA A 27 21.20 13.73 11.78
C ALA A 27 21.75 13.66 10.35
N LYS A 28 22.96 13.10 10.19
CA LYS A 28 23.58 12.93 8.87
C LYS A 28 23.23 11.57 8.25
N ILE A 29 22.00 11.44 7.78
CA ILE A 29 21.53 10.25 7.05
C ILE A 29 21.66 10.49 5.55
N LYS A 30 22.40 9.63 4.84
CA LYS A 30 22.57 9.73 3.39
C LYS A 30 21.89 8.57 2.68
N LEU A 31 20.95 8.89 1.79
CA LEU A 31 20.29 7.92 0.93
C LEU A 31 21.04 7.75 -0.40
N ASN A 32 20.89 6.59 -1.03
CA ASN A 32 21.44 6.33 -2.35
C ASN A 32 20.55 6.95 -3.43
N LYS A 33 21.05 8.00 -4.09
CA LYS A 33 20.33 8.72 -5.15
C LYS A 33 20.04 7.90 -6.41
N LYS A 34 20.66 6.72 -6.57
CA LYS A 34 20.46 5.83 -7.73
C LYS A 34 19.30 4.83 -7.56
N THR A 35 18.68 4.77 -6.39
CA THR A 35 17.54 3.88 -6.14
C THR A 35 16.28 4.67 -5.81
N SER A 36 15.15 3.99 -5.81
CA SER A 36 13.87 4.53 -5.37
C SER A 36 13.46 3.94 -4.02
N TYR A 37 12.72 4.72 -3.25
CA TYR A 37 12.32 4.38 -1.89
C TYR A 37 10.80 4.25 -1.72
N LEU A 38 10.41 3.39 -0.80
CA LEU A 38 9.09 3.22 -0.24
C LEU A 38 9.13 3.73 1.20
N VAL A 39 8.11 4.48 1.63
CA VAL A 39 8.09 5.14 2.93
C VAL A 39 6.84 4.72 3.71
N GLY A 40 7.02 4.26 4.93
CA GLY A 40 5.96 4.07 5.93
C GLY A 40 6.02 5.19 6.96
N ILE A 41 4.86 5.73 7.35
CA ILE A 41 4.76 6.79 8.35
C ILE A 41 3.67 6.45 9.37
N ASP A 42 4.07 6.32 10.64
CA ASP A 42 3.14 6.32 11.78
C ASP A 42 3.07 7.74 12.35
N GLN A 43 1.94 8.41 12.11
CA GLN A 43 1.78 9.84 12.34
C GLN A 43 1.39 10.11 13.79
N SER A 44 2.16 10.96 14.48
CA SER A 44 1.80 11.39 15.83
C SER A 44 2.20 12.85 16.07
N THR A 45 1.71 13.39 17.18
CA THR A 45 2.13 14.70 17.69
C THR A 45 3.24 14.60 18.73
N SER A 46 3.50 13.41 19.27
CA SER A 46 4.53 13.14 20.29
C SER A 46 5.78 12.49 19.70
N CYS A 47 5.61 11.48 18.86
CA CYS A 47 6.70 10.75 18.22
C CYS A 47 6.21 10.13 16.92
N THR A 48 6.75 10.59 15.79
CA THR A 48 6.39 10.08 14.46
C THR A 48 7.39 8.99 14.08
N GLY A 49 6.86 7.81 13.78
CA GLY A 49 7.63 6.71 13.22
C GLY A 49 7.83 6.90 11.72
N ILE A 50 9.05 6.70 11.23
CA ILE A 50 9.36 6.74 9.81
C ILE A 50 10.14 5.47 9.46
N PHE A 51 9.68 4.78 8.43
CA PHE A 51 10.36 3.62 7.88
C PHE A 51 10.65 3.84 6.39
N LEU A 52 11.89 3.61 5.96
CA LEU A 52 12.28 3.64 4.56
C LEU A 52 12.81 2.28 4.12
N LEU A 53 12.36 1.86 2.94
CA LEU A 53 12.80 0.65 2.27
C LEU A 53 13.17 1.02 0.84
N ASP A 54 14.38 0.70 0.41
CA ASP A 54 14.70 0.82 -1.01
C ASP A 54 14.00 -0.29 -1.83
N LYS A 55 13.74 -0.03 -3.11
CA LYS A 55 12.99 -0.96 -3.98
C LYS A 55 13.67 -2.33 -4.15
N THR A 56 14.98 -2.43 -3.90
CA THR A 56 15.73 -3.71 -3.98
C THR A 56 15.82 -4.44 -2.64
N ALA A 57 15.23 -3.90 -1.57
CA ALA A 57 15.27 -4.45 -0.22
C ALA A 57 16.70 -4.70 0.31
N THR A 58 17.63 -3.83 -0.08
CA THR A 58 19.03 -3.80 0.34
C THR A 58 19.29 -2.82 1.48
N PHE A 59 18.50 -1.76 1.60
CA PHE A 59 18.60 -0.69 2.58
C PHE A 59 17.28 -0.50 3.31
N TRP A 60 17.34 -0.60 4.63
CA TRP A 60 16.19 -0.49 5.52
C TRP A 60 16.52 0.53 6.60
N ILE A 61 15.62 1.48 6.87
CA ILE A 61 15.87 2.57 7.82
C ILE A 61 14.66 2.72 8.73
N LEU A 62 14.86 2.60 10.05
CA LEU A 62 13.86 2.95 11.07
C LEU A 62 14.28 4.24 11.75
N ILE A 63 13.35 5.17 11.90
CA ILE A 63 13.57 6.44 12.60
C ILE A 63 12.38 6.70 13.53
N ASP A 64 12.67 6.98 14.79
CA ASP A 64 11.74 7.61 15.73
C ASP A 64 12.04 9.11 15.77
N PHE A 65 11.06 9.93 15.36
CA PHE A 65 11.17 11.38 15.36
C PHE A 65 10.31 11.96 16.49
N LYS A 66 10.96 12.26 17.62
CA LYS A 66 10.31 12.60 18.89
C LYS A 66 10.24 14.11 19.11
N ARG A 67 9.09 14.57 19.56
CA ARG A 67 8.88 15.94 20.02
C ARG A 67 9.54 16.15 21.38
N ASP A 68 10.47 17.10 21.45
CA ASP A 68 11.07 17.58 22.71
C ASP A 68 10.49 18.95 23.13
N ASP A 69 9.77 19.62 22.23
CA ASP A 69 9.14 20.93 22.46
C ASP A 69 7.66 20.80 22.87
N PRO A 70 7.13 21.62 23.79
CA PRO A 70 5.68 21.72 23.98
C PRO A 70 4.95 22.20 22.70
N ASN A 71 5.59 23.01 21.85
CA ASN A 71 4.97 23.54 20.65
C ASN A 71 4.90 22.51 19.51
N LYS A 72 3.68 22.01 19.26
CA LYS A 72 3.39 21.05 18.18
C LYS A 72 3.70 21.57 16.78
N GLU A 73 3.57 22.88 16.52
CA GLU A 73 3.81 23.44 15.18
C GLU A 73 5.31 23.50 14.87
N LEU A 74 6.14 23.74 15.88
CA LEU A 74 7.60 23.63 15.73
C LEU A 74 8.00 22.18 15.41
N PHE A 75 7.40 21.20 16.10
CA PHE A 75 7.61 19.79 15.80
C PHE A 75 7.27 19.44 14.35
N PHE A 76 6.13 19.89 13.85
CA PHE A 76 5.72 19.64 12.46
C PHE A 76 6.65 20.30 11.44
N ARG A 77 7.08 21.54 11.69
CA ARG A 77 8.05 22.22 10.85
C ARG A 77 9.39 21.48 10.82
N ASP A 78 9.86 21.04 11.98
CA ASP A 78 11.12 20.29 12.10
C ASP A 78 11.02 18.93 11.39
N LEU A 79 9.88 18.24 11.49
CA LEU A 79 9.59 16.98 10.78
C LEU A 79 9.55 17.17 9.26
N GLU A 80 8.85 18.20 8.78
CA GLU A 80 8.82 18.53 7.35
C GLU A 80 10.22 18.85 6.82
N GLY A 81 10.98 19.68 7.54
CA GLY A 81 12.35 20.02 7.19
C GLY A 81 13.26 18.79 7.11
N PHE A 82 13.16 17.91 8.11
CA PHE A 82 13.89 16.66 8.13
C PHE A 82 13.53 15.74 6.97
N LEU A 83 12.24 15.53 6.68
CA LEU A 83 11.80 14.70 5.56
C LEU A 83 12.28 15.25 4.21
N ARG A 84 12.28 16.59 4.06
CA ARG A 84 12.79 17.24 2.85
C ARG A 84 14.29 17.02 2.67
N GLU A 85 15.08 17.15 3.73
CA GLU A 85 16.52 16.93 3.68
C GLU A 85 16.89 15.45 3.49
N LEU A 86 16.25 14.56 4.25
CA LEU A 86 16.47 13.11 4.16
C LEU A 86 16.20 12.58 2.75
N LEU A 87 15.14 13.07 2.11
CA LEU A 87 14.70 12.62 0.80
C LEU A 87 15.29 13.44 -0.36
N ASP A 88 16.22 14.36 -0.09
CA ASP A 88 16.79 15.22 -1.13
C ASP A 88 17.52 14.41 -2.22
N GLY A 89 17.10 14.62 -3.47
CA GLY A 89 17.68 13.98 -4.65
C GLY A 89 17.45 12.47 -4.75
N VAL A 90 16.51 11.89 -3.99
CA VAL A 90 16.02 10.52 -4.23
C VAL A 90 14.63 10.53 -4.86
N ARG A 91 14.22 9.38 -5.40
CA ARG A 91 12.85 9.18 -5.87
C ARG A 91 12.07 8.33 -4.88
N VAL A 92 10.96 8.86 -4.36
CA VAL A 92 9.98 8.07 -3.59
C VAL A 92 8.87 7.62 -4.53
N THR A 93 8.52 6.34 -4.48
CA THR A 93 7.47 5.77 -5.35
C THR A 93 6.18 5.47 -4.59
N LEU A 94 6.26 5.31 -3.27
CA LEU A 94 5.12 4.97 -2.41
C LEU A 94 5.32 5.58 -1.03
N VAL A 95 4.28 6.22 -0.54
CA VAL A 95 4.14 6.63 0.87
C VAL A 95 2.88 6.00 1.43
N VAL A 96 3.02 5.27 2.53
CA VAL A 96 1.89 4.64 3.23
C VAL A 96 1.82 5.18 4.64
N HIS A 97 0.61 5.53 5.06
CA HIS A 97 0.35 5.94 6.43
C HIS A 97 -0.86 5.21 7.03
N GLU A 98 -1.04 5.30 8.34
CA GLU A 98 -2.22 4.74 8.99
C GLU A 98 -3.48 5.55 8.66
N GLU A 99 -4.59 4.87 8.36
CA GLU A 99 -5.90 5.52 8.14
C GLU A 99 -6.51 5.95 9.49
N PRO A 100 -7.03 7.18 9.63
CA PRO A 100 -7.70 7.63 10.85
C PRO A 100 -8.86 6.70 11.23
N ILE A 101 -8.98 6.41 12.53
CA ILE A 101 -10.13 5.69 13.09
C ILE A 101 -11.41 6.49 12.81
N PRO A 102 -12.56 5.87 12.49
CA PRO A 102 -13.81 6.58 12.28
C PRO A 102 -14.17 7.54 13.42
N SER A 103 -14.65 8.74 13.07
CA SER A 103 -15.03 9.79 14.03
C SER A 103 -16.10 9.36 15.02
N THR A 104 -16.98 8.43 14.63
CA THR A 104 -18.01 7.85 15.50
C THR A 104 -17.45 7.02 16.65
N ILE A 105 -16.22 6.53 16.53
CA ILE A 105 -15.56 5.67 17.52
C ILE A 105 -14.60 6.50 18.39
N ALA A 106 -13.84 7.41 17.77
CA ALA A 106 -12.84 8.21 18.47
C ALA A 106 -12.74 9.64 17.87
N PRO A 107 -13.65 10.57 18.21
CA PRO A 107 -13.74 11.88 17.58
C PRO A 107 -12.45 12.69 17.66
N THR A 108 -11.83 12.75 18.85
CA THR A 108 -10.62 13.53 19.10
C THR A 108 -9.42 12.95 18.35
N ALA A 109 -9.21 11.64 18.43
CA ALA A 109 -8.13 10.96 17.71
C ALA A 109 -8.31 11.09 16.19
N HIS A 110 -9.56 11.00 15.71
CA HIS A 110 -9.90 11.21 14.31
C HIS A 110 -9.53 12.61 13.83
N ALA A 111 -9.87 13.65 14.59
CA ALA A 111 -9.56 15.03 14.23
C ALA A 111 -8.04 15.26 14.15
N VAL A 112 -7.29 14.76 15.13
CA VAL A 112 -5.82 14.88 15.15
C VAL A 112 -5.18 14.14 13.97
N LEU A 113 -5.54 12.87 13.74
CA LEU A 113 -4.99 12.09 12.63
C LEU A 113 -5.41 12.63 11.27
N SER A 114 -6.60 13.24 11.17
CA SER A 114 -7.04 13.89 9.93
C SER A 114 -6.23 15.16 9.62
N ASP A 115 -5.90 15.96 10.64
CA ASP A 115 -4.98 17.11 10.49
C ASP A 115 -3.59 16.64 10.05
N LEU A 116 -3.04 15.62 10.74
CA LEU A 116 -1.75 15.02 10.40
C LEU A 116 -1.71 14.47 8.97
N ARG A 117 -2.78 13.78 8.54
CA ARG A 117 -2.95 13.33 7.15
C ARG A 117 -2.97 14.50 6.17
N GLY A 118 -3.68 15.59 6.50
CA GLY A 118 -3.73 16.80 5.68
C GLY A 118 -2.35 17.44 5.52
N ARG A 119 -1.58 17.51 6.61
CA ARG A 119 -0.20 18.00 6.61
C ARG A 119 0.72 17.11 5.77
N LEU A 120 0.67 15.80 5.95
CA LEU A 120 1.46 14.85 5.15
C LEU A 120 1.16 14.97 3.66
N ARG A 121 -0.11 15.10 3.28
CA ARG A 121 -0.50 15.37 1.88
C ARG A 121 0.15 16.64 1.35
N SER A 122 0.12 17.73 2.13
CA SER A 122 0.75 18.99 1.77
C SER A 122 2.28 18.87 1.66
N TRP A 123 2.93 18.13 2.55
CA TRP A 123 4.39 17.90 2.52
C TRP A 123 4.81 17.09 1.31
N ILE A 124 4.06 16.03 0.98
CA ILE A 124 4.28 15.20 -0.20
C ILE A 124 4.15 16.03 -1.47
N ALA A 125 3.09 16.84 -1.59
CA ALA A 125 2.86 17.69 -2.76
C ALA A 125 3.95 18.76 -2.95
N ARG A 126 4.63 19.18 -1.88
CA ARG A 126 5.68 20.22 -1.91
C ARG A 126 7.10 19.66 -1.97
N ASN A 127 7.29 18.35 -1.80
CA ASN A 127 8.62 17.73 -1.82
C ASN A 127 8.88 17.13 -3.22
N PRO A 128 9.86 17.64 -3.99
CA PRO A 128 10.17 17.13 -5.33
C PRO A 128 10.47 15.62 -5.35
N ALA A 129 11.07 15.08 -4.28
CA ALA A 129 11.35 13.64 -4.17
C ALA A 129 10.08 12.78 -4.14
N MET A 130 8.94 13.36 -3.76
CA MET A 130 7.65 12.69 -3.57
C MET A 130 6.57 13.14 -4.56
N GLU A 131 6.88 14.03 -5.51
CA GLU A 131 5.90 14.61 -6.46
C GLU A 131 5.07 13.55 -7.19
N ASN A 132 5.69 12.42 -7.53
CA ASN A 132 5.05 11.30 -8.23
C ASN A 132 4.87 10.06 -7.34
N ALA A 133 5.00 10.20 -6.02
CA ALA A 133 4.81 9.09 -5.10
C ALA A 133 3.32 8.79 -4.96
N GLU A 134 2.97 7.50 -5.01
CA GLU A 134 1.61 7.10 -4.64
C GLU A 134 1.42 7.29 -3.13
N LEU A 135 0.37 8.01 -2.74
CA LEU A 135 -0.01 8.16 -1.34
C LEU A 135 -1.17 7.25 -1.00
N HIS A 136 -0.92 6.27 -0.14
CA HIS A 136 -1.93 5.32 0.33
C HIS A 136 -2.05 5.33 1.84
N SER A 137 -3.16 4.77 2.29
CA SER A 137 -3.42 4.55 3.70
C SER A 137 -3.93 3.14 3.97
N ILE A 138 -3.71 2.67 5.19
CA ILE A 138 -4.14 1.33 5.63
C ILE A 138 -4.66 1.40 7.06
N TYR A 139 -5.76 0.69 7.32
CA TYR A 139 -6.30 0.62 8.67
C TYR A 139 -5.40 -0.20 9.61
N PRO A 140 -5.31 0.17 10.91
CA PRO A 140 -4.45 -0.52 11.89
C PRO A 140 -4.70 -2.03 11.95
N GLN A 141 -5.95 -2.45 12.02
CA GLN A 141 -6.34 -3.86 12.06
C GLN A 141 -5.98 -4.61 10.77
N THR A 142 -5.93 -3.90 9.65
CA THR A 142 -5.63 -4.50 8.35
C THR A 142 -4.14 -4.78 8.26
N TRP A 143 -3.26 -3.79 8.49
CA TRP A 143 -1.83 -4.05 8.38
C TRP A 143 -1.35 -5.08 9.43
N LYS A 144 -1.86 -5.01 10.67
CA LYS A 144 -1.48 -5.96 11.75
C LYS A 144 -1.80 -7.40 11.39
N SER A 145 -2.99 -7.66 10.83
CA SER A 145 -3.41 -9.00 10.42
C SER A 145 -2.72 -9.51 9.15
N ARG A 146 -2.10 -8.62 8.37
CA ARG A 146 -1.32 -8.97 7.17
C ARG A 146 0.13 -9.28 7.48
N VAL A 147 0.71 -8.57 8.44
CA VAL A 147 2.09 -8.81 8.85
C VAL A 147 2.18 -10.05 9.73
N LEU A 148 1.25 -10.21 10.68
CA LEU A 148 1.24 -11.30 11.65
C LEU A 148 0.10 -12.29 11.40
N ASP A 149 0.46 -13.57 11.30
CA ASP A 149 -0.49 -14.66 11.19
C ASP A 149 -1.14 -14.97 12.55
N LYS A 150 -2.48 -14.93 12.62
CA LYS A 150 -3.24 -15.20 13.85
C LYS A 150 -3.14 -16.66 14.29
N ALA A 151 -3.11 -17.61 13.37
CA ALA A 151 -2.98 -19.03 13.65
C ALA A 151 -1.57 -19.33 14.18
N GLU A 152 -0.54 -18.71 13.60
CA GLU A 152 0.84 -18.84 14.11
C GLU A 152 0.99 -18.25 15.52
N LEU A 153 0.37 -17.11 15.80
CA LEU A 153 0.33 -16.54 17.15
C LEU A 153 -0.38 -17.47 18.14
N ALA A 154 -1.54 -18.00 17.76
CA ALA A 154 -2.32 -18.92 18.60
C ALA A 154 -1.57 -20.23 18.87
N GLY A 155 -0.87 -20.78 17.87
CA GLY A 155 -0.03 -21.98 18.02
C GLY A 155 1.12 -21.79 19.01
N ARG A 156 1.55 -20.55 19.26
CA ARG A 156 2.54 -20.19 20.30
C ARG A 156 1.91 -19.81 21.65
N GLY A 157 0.60 -20.03 21.82
CA GLY A 157 -0.14 -19.67 23.04
C GLY A 157 -0.38 -18.16 23.21
N LEU A 158 -0.12 -17.35 22.18
CA LEU A 158 -0.33 -15.90 22.22
C LEU A 158 -1.75 -15.55 21.77
N LYS A 159 -2.43 -14.69 22.52
CA LYS A 159 -3.73 -14.13 22.12
C LYS A 159 -3.53 -13.01 21.11
N PRO A 160 -3.97 -13.12 19.84
CA PRO A 160 -3.70 -12.10 18.82
C PRO A 160 -4.15 -10.69 19.23
N LYS A 161 -5.32 -10.58 19.88
CA LYS A 161 -5.84 -9.30 20.40
C LYS A 161 -4.89 -8.65 21.42
N SER A 162 -4.23 -9.44 22.26
CA SER A 162 -3.27 -8.92 23.25
C SER A 162 -2.00 -8.41 22.59
N VAL A 163 -1.55 -9.07 21.52
CA VAL A 163 -0.40 -8.64 20.73
C VAL A 163 -0.73 -7.36 19.98
N PHE A 164 -1.84 -7.34 19.23
CA PHE A 164 -2.23 -6.19 18.39
C PHE A 164 -2.47 -4.89 19.16
N ASN A 165 -2.82 -4.99 20.45
CA ASN A 165 -3.08 -3.83 21.31
C ASN A 165 -1.85 -3.38 22.12
N SER A 166 -0.71 -4.07 22.00
CA SER A 166 0.51 -3.71 22.74
C SER A 166 1.63 -3.39 21.75
N LYS A 167 2.05 -2.12 21.72
CA LYS A 167 3.13 -1.66 20.84
C LYS A 167 4.43 -2.45 21.06
N PHE A 168 4.79 -2.73 22.32
CA PHE A 168 5.94 -3.57 22.65
C PHE A 168 5.82 -5.00 22.09
N LYS A 169 4.66 -5.66 22.22
CA LYS A 169 4.45 -7.02 21.68
C LYS A 169 4.47 -6.99 20.15
N MET A 170 3.87 -5.98 19.53
CA MET A 170 3.92 -5.78 18.08
C MET A 170 5.36 -5.63 17.59
N ALA A 171 6.16 -4.74 18.21
CA ALA A 171 7.56 -4.55 17.87
C ALA A 171 8.37 -5.85 18.05
N THR A 172 8.09 -6.62 19.10
CA THR A 172 8.74 -7.91 19.35
C THR A 172 8.43 -8.93 18.24
N GLU A 173 7.17 -9.03 17.83
CA GLU A 173 6.77 -9.92 16.73
C GLU A 173 7.31 -9.46 15.36
N LEU A 174 7.41 -8.15 15.14
CA LEU A 174 8.09 -7.59 13.96
C LEU A 174 9.57 -7.94 13.96
N CYS A 175 10.27 -7.88 15.10
CA CYS A 175 11.65 -8.33 15.21
C CYS A 175 11.79 -9.84 15.00
N ARG A 176 10.77 -10.66 15.29
CA ARG A 176 10.83 -12.09 14.92
C ARG A 176 10.89 -12.29 13.40
N ILE A 177 10.22 -11.41 12.63
CA ILE A 177 10.22 -11.42 11.16
C ILE A 177 11.47 -10.72 10.59
N TYR A 178 11.88 -9.62 11.23
CA TYR A 178 13.00 -8.77 10.84
C TYR A 178 14.02 -8.68 11.99
N PRO A 179 14.77 -9.77 12.27
CA PRO A 179 15.60 -9.91 13.48
C PRO A 179 16.73 -8.90 13.59
N PHE A 180 17.17 -8.33 12.46
CA PHE A 180 18.21 -7.31 12.44
C PHE A 180 17.81 -6.05 13.24
N PHE A 181 16.51 -5.73 13.34
CA PHE A 181 16.03 -4.58 14.11
C PHE A 181 15.99 -4.78 15.63
N ASP A 182 16.26 -5.99 16.13
CA ASP A 182 16.09 -6.27 17.56
C ASP A 182 17.05 -5.48 18.46
N SER A 183 18.26 -5.23 17.96
CA SER A 183 19.26 -4.37 18.62
C SER A 183 18.74 -2.95 18.86
N TYR A 184 17.99 -2.39 17.91
CA TYR A 184 17.37 -1.06 18.05
C TYR A 184 16.15 -1.12 18.98
N ARG A 185 15.30 -2.14 18.86
CA ARG A 185 14.14 -2.35 19.75
C ARG A 185 14.53 -2.35 21.22
N CYS A 186 15.64 -3.00 21.56
CA CYS A 186 16.12 -3.12 22.94
C CYS A 186 16.60 -1.79 23.55
N ARG A 187 16.94 -0.78 22.75
CA ARG A 187 17.40 0.53 23.23
C ARG A 187 16.29 1.45 23.75
N ARG A 188 15.02 1.19 23.40
CA ARG A 188 13.83 1.89 23.92
C ARG A 188 13.92 3.42 23.92
N PHE A 189 14.32 4.03 22.79
CA PHE A 189 14.39 5.49 22.67
C PHE A 189 13.03 6.19 22.84
N SER A 190 11.99 5.65 22.19
CA SER A 190 10.59 6.02 22.41
C SER A 190 9.88 4.91 23.19
N THR A 191 8.93 5.29 24.05
CA THR A 191 8.07 4.32 24.77
C THR A 191 7.12 3.59 23.83
N ASP A 192 6.80 4.24 22.70
CA ASP A 192 5.71 3.86 21.82
C ASP A 192 6.19 3.10 20.59
N PHE A 193 7.49 2.89 20.35
CA PHE A 193 7.96 2.07 19.22
C PHE A 193 7.35 2.50 17.86
N ASP A 194 7.09 3.80 17.65
CA ASP A 194 6.35 4.28 16.48
C ASP A 194 7.08 3.96 15.17
N ALA A 195 8.42 3.93 15.16
CA ALA A 195 9.18 3.44 14.01
C ALA A 195 8.83 1.99 13.62
N PHE A 196 8.53 1.12 14.58
CA PHE A 196 8.09 -0.25 14.31
C PHE A 196 6.64 -0.31 13.79
N ASP A 197 5.76 0.59 14.25
CA ASP A 197 4.43 0.73 13.64
C ASP A 197 4.57 1.21 12.19
N ALA A 198 5.47 2.16 11.88
CA ALA A 198 5.77 2.59 10.51
C ALA A 198 6.29 1.45 9.61
N LEU A 199 7.14 0.56 10.14
CA LEU A 199 7.55 -0.70 9.50
C LEU A 199 6.35 -1.60 9.23
N GLY A 200 5.51 -1.81 10.24
CA GLY A 200 4.31 -2.64 10.14
C GLY A 200 3.31 -2.13 9.11
N ILE A 201 3.10 -0.81 9.07
CA ILE A 201 2.24 -0.11 8.11
C ILE A 201 2.71 -0.37 6.68
N LEU A 202 3.98 -0.12 6.37
CA LEU A 202 4.50 -0.30 5.01
C LEU A 202 4.50 -1.78 4.61
N MET A 203 5.06 -2.66 5.45
CA MET A 203 5.16 -4.08 5.11
C MET A 203 3.79 -4.75 5.05
N GLY A 204 2.87 -4.34 5.93
CA GLY A 204 1.48 -4.81 5.92
C GLY A 204 0.73 -4.32 4.68
N TYR A 205 0.94 -3.07 4.26
CA TYR A 205 0.38 -2.56 3.01
C TYR A 205 0.94 -3.29 1.80
N LEU A 206 2.24 -3.58 1.73
CA LEU A 206 2.82 -4.34 0.63
C LEU A 206 2.21 -5.75 0.54
N LYS A 207 2.07 -6.47 1.66
CA LYS A 207 1.37 -7.78 1.70
C LYS A 207 -0.12 -7.68 1.36
N TYR A 208 -0.76 -6.56 1.70
CA TYR A 208 -2.16 -6.29 1.40
C TYR A 208 -2.40 -5.98 -0.08
N SER A 209 -1.50 -5.23 -0.72
CA SER A 209 -1.67 -4.69 -2.07
C SER A 209 -0.91 -5.45 -3.14
N HIS A 210 -0.02 -6.37 -2.78
CA HIS A 210 0.76 -7.18 -3.72
C HIS A 210 0.60 -8.68 -3.46
N ASN A 211 0.88 -9.48 -4.49
CA ASN A 211 1.03 -10.92 -4.39
C ASN A 211 2.49 -11.31 -4.08
N GLU A 212 2.74 -12.61 -3.91
CA GLU A 212 4.07 -13.15 -3.57
C GLU A 212 5.13 -12.86 -4.64
N LYS A 213 4.71 -12.63 -5.90
CA LYS A 213 5.59 -12.26 -7.02
C LYS A 213 5.86 -10.75 -7.09
N GLY A 214 5.35 -9.98 -6.13
CA GLY A 214 5.47 -8.52 -6.10
C GLY A 214 4.59 -7.80 -7.14
N GLN A 215 3.59 -8.47 -7.72
CA GLN A 215 2.62 -7.83 -8.60
C GLN A 215 1.49 -7.24 -7.78
N ARG A 216 1.02 -6.05 -8.16
CA ARG A 216 -0.14 -5.43 -7.51
C ARG A 216 -1.37 -6.30 -7.71
N LYS A 217 -2.13 -6.50 -6.64
CA LYS A 217 -3.42 -7.20 -6.67
C LYS A 217 -4.57 -6.23 -6.45
N ILE A 218 -5.77 -6.64 -6.82
CA ILE A 218 -6.98 -5.89 -6.53
C ILE A 218 -7.16 -5.83 -5.01
N CYS A 219 -7.18 -4.62 -4.46
CA CYS A 219 -7.40 -4.35 -3.05
C CYS A 219 -8.09 -2.99 -2.91
N GLY A 220 -8.64 -2.71 -1.73
CA GLY A 220 -9.23 -1.44 -1.37
C GLY A 220 -10.60 -1.55 -0.74
N THR A 221 -11.35 -0.46 -0.83
CA THR A 221 -12.73 -0.38 -0.38
C THR A 221 -13.66 -1.02 -1.40
N ILE A 222 -14.61 -1.83 -0.93
CA ILE A 222 -15.67 -2.36 -1.79
C ILE A 222 -16.64 -1.21 -2.08
N GLU A 223 -16.69 -0.75 -3.33
CA GLU A 223 -17.66 0.23 -3.77
C GLU A 223 -19.11 -0.32 -3.70
N LYS A 224 -20.05 0.53 -3.30
CA LYS A 224 -21.48 0.17 -3.15
C LYS A 224 -22.43 1.00 -4.00
N ARG A 225 -21.98 2.15 -4.53
CA ARG A 225 -22.86 3.16 -5.14
C ARG A 225 -22.76 3.20 -6.66
N HIS A 226 -21.54 3.21 -7.21
CA HIS A 226 -21.39 3.36 -8.65
C HIS A 226 -21.58 2.04 -9.40
N LYS A 227 -21.98 2.18 -10.65
CA LYS A 227 -22.10 1.07 -11.59
C LYS A 227 -20.77 0.79 -12.28
N THR A 228 -20.48 -0.48 -12.50
CA THR A 228 -19.26 -0.97 -13.12
C THR A 228 -19.64 -1.79 -14.35
N ILE A 229 -18.99 -1.56 -15.49
CA ILE A 229 -19.15 -2.41 -16.67
C ILE A 229 -17.98 -3.38 -16.69
N VAL A 230 -18.27 -4.66 -16.88
CA VAL A 230 -17.26 -5.72 -16.93
C VAL A 230 -17.35 -6.40 -18.28
N GLY A 231 -16.27 -6.32 -19.05
CA GLY A 231 -16.07 -7.11 -20.26
C GLY A 231 -15.28 -8.37 -19.96
N TYR A 232 -15.63 -9.47 -20.61
CA TYR A 232 -14.99 -10.77 -20.47
C TYR A 232 -14.34 -11.16 -21.80
N ALA A 233 -13.06 -11.52 -21.77
CA ALA A 233 -12.33 -11.99 -22.95
C ALA A 233 -11.68 -13.34 -22.66
N TYR A 234 -12.06 -14.37 -23.42
CA TYR A 234 -11.51 -15.72 -23.29
C TYR A 234 -10.40 -15.94 -24.32
N VAL A 235 -9.15 -15.85 -23.87
CA VAL A 235 -7.96 -15.72 -24.73
C VAL A 235 -6.98 -16.87 -24.51
N ASP A 236 -6.16 -17.17 -25.51
CA ASP A 236 -5.14 -18.23 -25.40
C ASP A 236 -4.04 -17.86 -24.40
N LYS A 237 -3.70 -18.80 -23.51
CA LYS A 237 -2.65 -18.64 -22.49
C LYS A 237 -1.30 -18.29 -23.10
N ASN A 238 -0.99 -18.91 -24.24
CA ASN A 238 0.32 -18.78 -24.90
C ASN A 238 0.50 -17.41 -25.60
N SER A 239 -0.58 -16.70 -25.91
CA SER A 239 -0.53 -15.36 -26.51
C SER A 239 -0.79 -14.23 -25.51
N LEU A 240 -1.03 -14.57 -24.23
CA LEU A 240 -1.36 -13.60 -23.21
C LEU A 240 -0.18 -12.66 -22.93
N SER A 241 -0.33 -11.42 -23.40
CA SER A 241 0.45 -10.28 -22.96
C SER A 241 -0.52 -9.15 -22.66
N PHE A 242 -0.46 -8.56 -21.47
CA PHE A 242 -1.45 -7.53 -21.11
C PHE A 242 -1.48 -6.35 -22.09
N PRO A 243 -0.34 -5.80 -22.55
CA PRO A 243 -0.38 -4.78 -23.60
C PRO A 243 -1.04 -5.29 -24.88
N GLY A 244 -0.65 -6.47 -25.38
CA GLY A 244 -1.21 -7.01 -26.63
C GLY A 244 -2.70 -7.35 -26.54
N THR A 245 -3.14 -7.98 -25.44
CA THR A 245 -4.54 -8.32 -25.21
C THR A 245 -5.42 -7.08 -25.04
N VAL A 246 -4.90 -6.02 -24.41
CA VAL A 246 -5.60 -4.74 -24.31
C VAL A 246 -5.70 -4.07 -25.68
N ASP A 247 -4.59 -4.03 -26.42
CA ASP A 247 -4.52 -3.43 -27.76
C ASP A 247 -5.49 -4.13 -28.73
N GLU A 248 -5.52 -5.46 -28.73
CA GLU A 248 -6.41 -6.25 -29.57
C GLU A 248 -7.89 -6.01 -29.25
N LYS A 249 -8.26 -5.96 -27.96
CA LYS A 249 -9.67 -5.83 -27.56
C LYS A 249 -10.20 -4.41 -27.60
N LEU A 250 -9.37 -3.41 -27.32
CA LEU A 250 -9.81 -2.00 -27.30
C LEU A 250 -9.57 -1.27 -28.62
N GLY A 251 -8.68 -1.76 -29.48
CA GLY A 251 -8.31 -1.08 -30.71
C GLY A 251 -7.91 0.38 -30.45
N ILE A 252 -8.57 1.32 -31.12
CA ILE A 252 -8.29 2.76 -31.00
C ILE A 252 -8.60 3.29 -29.58
N LEU A 253 -9.56 2.69 -28.85
CA LEU A 253 -9.93 3.17 -27.51
C LEU A 253 -8.81 3.04 -26.49
N ARG A 254 -7.78 2.22 -26.75
CA ARG A 254 -6.62 2.07 -25.87
C ARG A 254 -5.91 3.39 -25.58
N TYR A 255 -5.94 4.35 -26.51
CA TYR A 255 -5.25 5.63 -26.37
C TYR A 255 -5.94 6.55 -25.35
N SER A 256 -7.23 6.32 -25.10
CA SER A 256 -8.03 7.05 -24.13
C SER A 256 -8.22 6.28 -22.82
N LEU A 257 -8.16 4.94 -22.89
CA LEU A 257 -8.43 4.03 -21.77
C LEU A 257 -7.16 3.27 -21.38
N ILE A 258 -6.41 3.84 -20.44
CA ILE A 258 -5.17 3.23 -19.94
C ILE A 258 -5.50 2.30 -18.76
N PRO A 259 -5.24 0.98 -18.87
CA PRO A 259 -5.56 0.04 -17.81
C PRO A 259 -4.54 0.06 -16.68
N ALA A 260 -5.03 -0.15 -15.46
CA ALA A 260 -4.22 -0.74 -14.40
C ALA A 260 -4.26 -2.27 -14.51
N VAL A 261 -3.11 -2.88 -14.78
CA VAL A 261 -2.97 -4.34 -14.82
C VAL A 261 -2.73 -4.84 -13.40
N LEU A 262 -3.71 -5.57 -12.85
CA LEU A 262 -3.69 -6.06 -11.48
C LEU A 262 -3.91 -7.57 -11.45
N SER A 263 -3.34 -8.27 -10.46
CA SER A 263 -3.66 -9.67 -10.20
C SER A 263 -4.97 -9.80 -9.42
N PHE A 264 -5.76 -10.83 -9.71
CA PHE A 264 -6.98 -11.13 -8.97
C PHE A 264 -6.66 -11.42 -7.49
N ASN A 265 -7.52 -10.98 -6.59
CA ASN A 265 -7.36 -11.25 -5.17
C ASN A 265 -8.25 -12.42 -4.74
N ALA A 266 -7.60 -13.59 -4.58
CA ALA A 266 -8.25 -14.85 -4.28
C ALA A 266 -8.96 -14.92 -2.91
N GLU A 267 -8.72 -13.95 -2.02
CA GLU A 267 -9.38 -13.85 -0.71
C GLU A 267 -10.81 -13.30 -0.82
N TYR A 268 -11.15 -12.70 -1.95
CA TYR A 268 -12.43 -12.04 -2.18
C TYR A 268 -13.19 -12.71 -3.32
N SER A 269 -14.52 -12.57 -3.33
CA SER A 269 -15.35 -13.04 -4.44
C SER A 269 -15.10 -12.24 -5.71
N VAL A 270 -15.59 -12.73 -6.86
CA VAL A 270 -15.52 -12.02 -8.14
C VAL A 270 -16.19 -10.66 -8.05
N ALA A 271 -17.41 -10.60 -7.51
CA ALA A 271 -18.15 -9.36 -7.31
C ALA A 271 -17.41 -8.35 -6.41
N GLN A 272 -16.78 -8.82 -5.33
CA GLN A 272 -15.98 -7.96 -4.45
C GLN A 272 -14.73 -7.44 -5.17
N ASN A 273 -14.03 -8.27 -5.95
CA ASN A 273 -12.90 -7.83 -6.78
C ASN A 273 -13.33 -6.76 -7.79
N ILE A 274 -14.44 -6.97 -8.50
CA ILE A 274 -14.99 -6.00 -9.46
C ILE A 274 -15.23 -4.64 -8.79
N LYS A 275 -15.93 -4.64 -7.66
CA LYS A 275 -16.26 -3.40 -6.92
C LYS A 275 -15.03 -2.73 -6.28
N MET A 276 -14.02 -3.48 -5.85
CA MET A 276 -12.77 -2.89 -5.35
C MET A 276 -11.94 -2.28 -6.48
N ALA A 277 -11.87 -2.97 -7.62
CA ALA A 277 -11.14 -2.51 -8.80
C ALA A 277 -11.67 -1.16 -9.28
N SER A 278 -12.99 -1.04 -9.48
CA SER A 278 -13.62 0.20 -9.96
C SER A 278 -13.70 1.32 -8.91
N SER A 279 -13.52 1.00 -7.62
CA SER A 279 -13.39 2.00 -6.54
C SER A 279 -12.11 2.82 -6.68
N ASN A 280 -10.98 2.12 -6.87
CA ASN A 280 -9.65 2.71 -6.85
C ASN A 280 -9.14 3.12 -8.24
N TRP A 281 -9.69 2.52 -9.29
CA TRP A 281 -9.21 2.69 -10.66
C TRP A 281 -10.37 2.94 -11.60
N ASN A 282 -10.09 3.70 -12.66
CA ASN A 282 -11.06 3.95 -13.71
C ASN A 282 -11.24 2.74 -14.65
N PHE A 283 -10.15 2.00 -14.87
CA PHE A 283 -10.10 0.83 -15.73
C PHE A 283 -9.05 -0.16 -15.19
N VAL A 284 -9.45 -1.41 -14.95
CA VAL A 284 -8.59 -2.49 -14.50
C VAL A 284 -8.67 -3.66 -15.45
N VAL A 285 -7.53 -4.30 -15.70
CA VAL A 285 -7.46 -5.58 -16.41
C VAL A 285 -6.88 -6.63 -15.48
N THR A 286 -7.51 -7.80 -15.41
CA THR A 286 -7.06 -8.91 -14.56
C THR A 286 -7.41 -10.26 -15.16
N VAL A 287 -6.70 -11.30 -14.75
CA VAL A 287 -7.02 -12.70 -15.10
C VAL A 287 -7.90 -13.29 -14.03
N LEU A 288 -9.07 -13.79 -14.42
CA LEU A 288 -9.99 -14.50 -13.52
C LEU A 288 -9.50 -15.95 -13.32
N PRO A 289 -9.36 -16.41 -12.07
CA PRO A 289 -9.01 -17.80 -11.79
C PRO A 289 -10.06 -18.79 -12.32
N ASP A 290 -9.60 -19.91 -12.87
CA ASP A 290 -10.42 -20.95 -13.52
C ASP A 290 -11.59 -21.45 -12.64
N LYS A 291 -11.40 -21.49 -11.32
CA LYS A 291 -12.44 -21.87 -10.34
C LYS A 291 -13.70 -21.00 -10.36
N TYR A 292 -13.66 -19.83 -11.00
CA TYR A 292 -14.80 -18.92 -11.14
C TYR A 292 -15.41 -18.91 -12.54
N LEU A 293 -14.97 -19.78 -13.46
CA LEU A 293 -15.48 -19.80 -14.84
C LEU A 293 -16.89 -20.38 -14.95
N GLN A 294 -17.24 -21.34 -14.09
CA GLN A 294 -18.48 -22.11 -14.23
C GLN A 294 -19.73 -21.22 -14.37
N PRO A 295 -19.98 -20.18 -13.54
CA PRO A 295 -21.14 -19.31 -13.74
C PRO A 295 -21.14 -18.57 -15.08
N LEU A 296 -19.96 -18.12 -15.55
CA LEU A 296 -19.81 -17.41 -16.81
C LEU A 296 -20.03 -18.34 -18.02
N MET A 297 -19.63 -19.60 -17.91
CA MET A 297 -19.87 -20.63 -18.93
C MET A 297 -21.36 -20.82 -19.18
N TRP A 298 -22.17 -20.83 -18.11
CA TRP A 298 -23.63 -20.88 -18.23
C TRP A 298 -24.22 -19.58 -18.78
N GLN A 299 -23.71 -18.43 -18.33
CA GLN A 299 -24.24 -17.11 -18.72
C GLN A 299 -23.98 -16.78 -20.20
N PHE A 300 -22.82 -17.17 -20.72
CA PHE A 300 -22.35 -16.79 -22.06
C PHE A 300 -22.20 -17.98 -23.03
N ASP A 301 -22.64 -19.16 -22.63
CA ASP A 301 -22.65 -20.39 -23.43
C ASP A 301 -21.29 -20.73 -24.09
N PHE A 302 -20.26 -20.93 -23.25
CA PHE A 302 -18.95 -21.38 -23.70
C PHE A 302 -18.43 -22.56 -22.88
N LYS A 303 -17.48 -23.32 -23.45
CA LYS A 303 -16.84 -24.47 -22.81
C LYS A 303 -15.46 -24.12 -22.29
N GLU A 304 -15.10 -24.72 -21.15
CA GLU A 304 -13.76 -24.60 -20.59
C GLU A 304 -12.73 -25.27 -21.52
N ASP A 305 -11.68 -24.52 -21.83
CA ASP A 305 -10.50 -24.91 -22.57
C ASP A 305 -9.26 -24.65 -21.70
N LYS A 306 -8.51 -25.71 -21.40
CA LYS A 306 -7.30 -25.64 -20.58
C LYS A 306 -6.20 -24.76 -21.20
N GLY A 307 -6.23 -24.55 -22.52
CA GLY A 307 -5.34 -23.67 -23.25
C GLY A 307 -5.69 -22.17 -23.12
N LYS A 308 -6.85 -21.83 -22.56
CA LYS A 308 -7.37 -20.46 -22.48
C LYS A 308 -7.54 -19.95 -21.06
N VAL A 309 -7.53 -18.63 -20.90
CA VAL A 309 -7.83 -17.92 -19.65
C VAL A 309 -8.87 -16.86 -19.88
N MET A 310 -9.67 -16.60 -18.84
CA MET A 310 -10.60 -15.49 -18.84
C MET A 310 -9.92 -14.23 -18.32
N VAL A 311 -9.96 -13.19 -19.13
CA VAL A 311 -9.48 -11.84 -18.79
C VAL A 311 -10.69 -10.94 -18.56
N LEU A 312 -10.69 -10.24 -17.43
CA LEU A 312 -11.71 -9.29 -17.04
C LEU A 312 -11.21 -7.88 -17.35
N PHE A 313 -12.08 -7.12 -18.01
CA PHE A 313 -11.93 -5.71 -18.31
C PHE A 313 -12.95 -4.94 -17.48
N ILE A 314 -12.51 -4.35 -16.37
CA ILE A 314 -13.38 -3.75 -15.36
C ILE A 314 -13.34 -2.24 -15.51
N PHE A 315 -14.45 -1.64 -15.94
CA PHE A 315 -14.56 -0.21 -16.20
C PHE A 315 -15.49 0.47 -15.21
N LYS A 316 -15.04 1.57 -14.62
CA LYS A 316 -15.93 2.48 -13.90
C LYS A 316 -16.84 3.17 -14.92
N LYS A 317 -18.16 2.97 -14.84
CA LYS A 317 -19.10 3.45 -15.86
C LYS A 317 -19.06 4.96 -16.06
N SER A 318 -18.82 5.74 -14.99
CA SER A 318 -18.68 7.20 -15.09
C SER A 318 -17.46 7.61 -15.92
N TYR A 319 -16.39 6.83 -15.91
CA TYR A 319 -15.20 7.08 -16.72
C TYR A 319 -15.48 6.86 -18.20
N LEU A 320 -16.16 5.76 -18.56
CA LEU A 320 -16.57 5.51 -19.95
C LEU A 320 -17.51 6.60 -20.50
N ARG A 321 -18.40 7.14 -19.66
CA ARG A 321 -19.28 8.26 -20.03
C ARG A 321 -18.52 9.52 -20.40
N MET A 322 -17.36 9.79 -19.80
CA MET A 322 -16.54 10.96 -20.15
C MET A 322 -16.03 10.91 -21.58
N TYR A 323 -15.89 9.71 -22.15
CA TYR A 323 -15.43 9.48 -23.52
C TYR A 323 -16.53 9.01 -24.46
N ASN A 324 -17.81 9.07 -24.03
CA ASN A 324 -18.96 8.52 -24.78
C ASN A 324 -18.73 7.08 -25.29
N SER A 325 -17.98 6.27 -24.53
CA SER A 325 -17.49 4.96 -25.01
C SER A 325 -18.27 3.77 -24.44
N VAL A 326 -19.41 4.00 -23.77
CA VAL A 326 -20.17 2.91 -23.13
C VAL A 326 -20.66 1.89 -24.15
N GLU A 327 -21.34 2.34 -25.21
CA GLU A 327 -21.89 1.46 -26.25
C GLU A 327 -20.77 0.75 -27.01
N ALA A 328 -19.73 1.48 -27.42
CA ALA A 328 -18.56 0.91 -28.09
C ALA A 328 -17.89 -0.19 -27.24
N ILE A 329 -17.77 -0.02 -25.93
CA ILE A 329 -17.23 -1.07 -25.04
C ILE A 329 -18.16 -2.29 -24.99
N CYS A 330 -19.47 -2.10 -24.88
CA CYS A 330 -20.42 -3.22 -24.91
C CYS A 330 -20.38 -3.99 -26.24
N GLU A 331 -20.13 -3.32 -27.37
CA GLU A 331 -19.95 -3.96 -28.68
C GLU A 331 -18.63 -4.73 -28.78
N LEU A 332 -17.54 -4.16 -28.27
CA LEU A 332 -16.21 -4.81 -28.27
C LEU A 332 -16.14 -6.04 -27.37
N PHE A 333 -16.99 -6.10 -26.34
CA PHE A 333 -17.08 -7.23 -25.41
C PHE A 333 -18.48 -7.87 -25.47
N PRO A 334 -18.73 -8.80 -26.40
CA PRO A 334 -20.02 -9.51 -26.47
C PRO A 334 -20.40 -10.21 -25.17
N MET A 335 -19.40 -10.71 -24.45
CA MET A 335 -19.55 -11.17 -23.07
C MET A 335 -19.29 -10.00 -22.13
N HIS A 336 -20.36 -9.33 -21.69
CA HIS A 336 -20.27 -8.25 -20.71
C HIS A 336 -21.44 -8.26 -19.73
N GLU A 337 -21.26 -7.56 -18.61
CA GLU A 337 -22.34 -7.27 -17.67
C GLU A 337 -22.15 -5.92 -16.98
N GLU A 338 -23.23 -5.42 -16.36
CA GLU A 338 -23.22 -4.23 -15.53
C GLU A 338 -23.49 -4.61 -14.07
N VAL A 339 -22.56 -4.27 -13.18
CA VAL A 339 -22.55 -4.61 -11.76
C VAL A 339 -22.68 -3.38 -10.88
#